data_AF-A0A9P7DK80-F1
#
_entry.id   AF-A0A9P7DK80-F1
#
_cell.length_a   1.000
_cell.length_b   1.000
_cell.length_c   1.000
_cell.angle_alpha   90.00
_cell.angle_beta   90.00
_cell.angle_gamma   90.00
#
_symmetry.space_group_name_H-M   'P 1'
#
loop_
_entity.id
_entity.type
_entity.pdbx_description
1 polymer ?
#
loop_
_entity_poly.entity_id
_entity_poly.type
_entity_poly.pdbx_seq_one_letter_code
_entity_poly.pdbx_strand_id
1 'polypeptide(L)'
;KFCCLTCSRNQTFCHSCIVNAHQFLPFHKVQEWSGKYFNNTSLEELGFIWHMGHGRQPCPFSDDMHAWENIPMDTEADFPLMETVHGPTIPTKLTIVHSTGMFLHNIIWCSCPGVDCQQYLQLLKAKLFPASTTQLQTAFTFDVLNHFLSDALECKTSASSFFEKICSMTNNCFPV
;
A
#
# COMPACT_ATOMS: atom_id res chain seq x y z
N LYS A 1 -2.76 20.13 7.77
CA LYS A 1 -3.42 19.45 8.93
C LYS A 1 -4.27 18.35 8.34
N PHE A 2 -4.26 17.15 8.91
CA PHE A 2 -4.95 16.00 8.32
C PHE A 2 -5.97 15.41 9.29
N CYS A 3 -7.02 14.78 8.77
CA CYS A 3 -7.95 13.99 9.56
C CYS A 3 -8.28 12.70 8.82
N CYS A 4 -8.79 11.71 9.55
CA CYS A 4 -9.28 10.47 8.99
C CYS A 4 -10.81 10.41 9.13
N LEU A 5 -11.51 10.09 8.06
CA LEU A 5 -12.97 9.95 8.02
C LEU A 5 -13.45 8.59 8.52
N THR A 6 -12.59 7.58 8.49
CA THR A 6 -12.92 6.20 8.88
C THR A 6 -12.62 5.89 10.35
N CYS A 7 -11.66 6.58 10.97
CA CYS A 7 -11.29 6.38 12.37
C CYS A 7 -12.42 6.80 13.31
N SER A 8 -12.65 6.01 14.37
CA SER A 8 -13.67 6.31 15.38
C SER A 8 -13.37 7.58 16.20
N ARG A 9 -12.10 8.04 16.20
CA ARG A 9 -11.70 9.30 16.86
C ARG A 9 -11.56 10.37 15.79
N ASN A 10 -12.38 11.42 15.91
CA ASN A 10 -12.31 12.60 15.04
C ASN A 10 -11.15 13.53 15.48
N GLN A 11 -9.92 13.04 15.34
CA GLN A 11 -8.70 13.74 15.72
C GLN A 11 -8.03 14.37 14.49
N THR A 12 -7.39 15.53 14.70
CA THR A 12 -6.51 16.13 13.69
C THR A 12 -5.06 15.72 13.94
N PHE A 13 -4.35 15.43 12.86
CA PHE A 13 -2.98 14.94 12.83
C PHE A 13 -2.08 15.90 12.05
N CYS A 14 -0.79 15.91 12.37
CA CYS A 14 0.25 16.37 11.44
C CYS A 14 0.54 15.28 10.39
N HIS A 15 1.35 15.60 9.38
CA HIS A 15 1.67 14.70 8.27
C HIS A 15 2.26 13.36 8.75
N SER A 16 3.30 13.38 9.58
CA SER A 16 3.93 12.15 10.07
C SER A 16 3.01 11.34 10.98
N CYS A 17 2.24 12.00 11.86
CA CYS A 17 1.33 11.31 12.77
C CYS A 17 0.18 10.61 12.02
N ILE A 18 -0.34 11.17 10.93
CA ILE A 18 -1.40 10.49 10.18
C ILE A 18 -0.88 9.24 9.48
N VAL A 19 0.30 9.31 8.84
CA VAL A 19 0.91 8.14 8.19
C VAL A 19 1.23 7.06 9.21
N ASN A 20 1.84 7.43 10.34
CA ASN A 20 2.21 6.49 11.40
C ASN A 20 0.98 5.83 12.05
N ALA A 21 -0.07 6.60 12.35
CA ALA A 21 -1.29 6.06 12.94
C ALA A 21 -2.03 5.09 12.00
N HIS A 22 -1.86 5.23 10.68
CA HIS A 22 -2.54 4.41 9.68
C HIS A 22 -1.64 3.32 9.06
N GLN A 23 -0.47 3.03 9.65
CA GLN A 23 0.42 1.96 9.14
C GLN A 23 -0.28 0.60 8.99
N PHE A 24 -1.23 0.31 9.88
CA PHE A 24 -2.02 -0.93 9.88
C PHE A 24 -3.46 -0.73 9.40
N LEU A 25 -3.80 0.49 8.96
CA LEU A 25 -5.14 0.86 8.51
C LEU A 25 -5.08 1.45 7.09
N PRO A 26 -4.54 0.70 6.11
CA PRO A 26 -4.22 1.24 4.78
C PRO A 26 -5.48 1.64 3.98
N PHE A 27 -6.65 1.13 4.34
CA PHE A 27 -7.92 1.38 3.64
C PHE A 27 -8.78 2.48 4.28
N HIS A 28 -8.20 3.26 5.20
CA HIS A 28 -8.88 4.41 5.80
C HIS A 28 -8.81 5.62 4.87
N LYS A 29 -9.91 6.36 4.79
CA LYS A 29 -10.01 7.58 3.98
C LYS A 29 -9.55 8.78 4.80
N VAL A 30 -8.65 9.56 4.23
CA VAL A 30 -8.03 10.72 4.88
C VAL A 30 -8.29 12.00 4.09
N GLN A 31 -8.21 13.14 4.77
CA GLN A 31 -8.39 14.45 4.16
C GLN A 31 -7.36 15.44 4.66
N GLU A 32 -7.02 16.41 3.83
CA GLU A 32 -6.15 17.54 4.17
C GLU A 32 -6.95 18.84 4.29
N TRP A 33 -6.76 19.55 5.41
CA TRP A 33 -7.25 20.91 5.57
C TRP A 33 -6.41 21.90 4.78
N SER A 34 -7.00 22.49 3.75
CA SER A 34 -6.34 23.48 2.88
C SER A 34 -6.44 24.93 3.37
N GLY A 35 -6.95 25.15 4.58
CA GLY A 35 -7.18 26.49 5.15
C GLY A 35 -8.62 26.99 5.01
N LYS A 36 -9.35 26.51 3.99
CA LYS A 36 -10.76 26.88 3.73
C LYS A 36 -11.72 25.69 3.79
N TYR A 37 -11.31 24.57 3.21
CA TYR A 37 -12.08 23.33 3.15
C TYR A 37 -11.15 22.12 3.23
N PHE A 38 -11.75 20.95 3.43
CA PHE A 38 -11.06 19.67 3.37
C PHE A 38 -10.99 19.17 1.94
N ASN A 39 -9.76 18.91 1.48
CA ASN A 39 -9.50 18.21 0.23
C ASN A 39 -9.35 16.73 0.51
N ASN A 40 -9.83 15.91 -0.42
CA ASN A 40 -9.47 14.50 -0.44
C ASN A 40 -7.97 14.37 -0.65
N THR A 41 -7.38 13.44 0.08
CA THR A 41 -6.02 12.96 -0.16
C THR A 41 -5.99 11.47 0.12
N SER A 42 -4.95 10.79 -0.34
CA SER A 42 -4.73 9.38 -0.06
C SER A 42 -3.51 9.17 0.83
N LEU A 43 -3.44 8.02 1.51
CA LEU A 43 -2.22 7.68 2.24
C LEU A 43 -1.00 7.60 1.29
N GLU A 44 -1.20 7.19 0.04
CA GLU A 44 -0.15 7.14 -0.99
C GLU A 44 0.44 8.52 -1.31
N GLU A 45 -0.41 9.53 -1.47
CA GLU A 45 0.01 10.92 -1.68
C GLU A 45 0.77 11.49 -0.47
N LEU A 46 0.46 11.00 0.73
CA LEU A 46 1.15 11.34 1.97
C LEU A 46 2.44 10.52 2.19
N GLY A 47 2.86 9.70 1.21
CA GLY A 47 4.09 8.92 1.29
C GLY A 47 3.97 7.64 2.11
N PHE A 48 2.77 7.11 2.32
CA PHE A 48 2.61 5.77 2.91
C PHE A 48 3.18 4.71 1.98
N ILE A 49 4.12 3.93 2.52
CA ILE A 49 4.71 2.77 1.88
C ILE A 49 4.26 1.51 2.60
N TRP A 50 3.76 0.56 1.83
CA TRP A 50 3.37 -0.74 2.31
C TRP A 50 4.49 -1.74 2.03
N HIS A 51 5.27 -2.06 3.05
CA HIS A 51 6.29 -3.10 2.97
C HIS A 51 5.69 -4.50 3.10
N MET A 52 6.06 -5.37 2.17
CA MET A 52 5.67 -6.78 2.17
C MET A 52 6.62 -7.63 3.01
N GLY A 53 6.14 -8.77 3.51
CA GLY A 53 6.96 -9.77 4.24
C GLY A 53 7.18 -9.50 5.73
N HIS A 54 7.61 -8.29 6.12
CA HIS A 54 8.07 -7.99 7.50
C HIS A 54 7.07 -7.17 8.33
N GLY A 55 5.79 -7.50 8.25
CA GLY A 55 4.77 -6.85 9.11
C GLY A 55 4.74 -5.31 8.98
N ARG A 56 4.88 -4.80 7.74
CA ARG A 56 4.98 -3.36 7.40
C ARG A 56 6.34 -2.70 7.66
N GLN A 57 7.34 -3.42 8.16
CA GLN A 57 8.69 -2.91 8.27
C GLN A 57 9.48 -3.07 6.96
N PRO A 58 10.45 -2.19 6.68
CA PRO A 58 11.41 -2.38 5.61
C PRO A 58 12.09 -3.75 5.69
N CYS A 59 12.40 -4.31 4.52
CA CYS A 59 13.16 -5.55 4.45
C CYS A 59 14.61 -5.24 4.88
N PRO A 60 15.21 -5.97 5.83
CA PRO A 60 16.61 -5.73 6.20
C PRO A 60 17.59 -6.05 5.07
N PHE A 61 17.11 -6.69 4.00
CA PHE A 61 17.84 -7.00 2.78
C PHE A 61 17.47 -6.09 1.60
N SER A 62 16.56 -5.13 1.76
CA SER A 62 16.42 -4.05 0.78
C SER A 62 17.46 -2.99 1.14
N ASP A 63 18.46 -2.80 0.29
CA ASP A 63 19.51 -1.80 0.53
C ASP A 63 18.86 -0.41 0.52
N ASP A 64 18.87 0.25 1.68
CA ASP A 64 18.37 1.62 1.81
C ASP A 64 19.24 2.55 0.95
N MET A 65 18.59 3.42 0.19
CA MET A 65 19.19 4.38 -0.76
C MET A 65 20.20 5.39 -0.15
N HIS A 66 20.56 5.25 1.14
CA HIS A 66 21.44 6.16 1.88
C HIS A 66 22.84 5.60 2.20
N ALA A 67 23.23 4.44 1.66
CA ALA A 67 24.56 3.87 1.96
C ALA A 67 25.74 4.57 1.26
N TRP A 68 25.51 5.43 0.26
CA TRP A 68 26.60 6.09 -0.49
C TRP A 68 27.17 7.35 0.19
N GLU A 69 26.46 7.94 1.16
CA GLU A 69 26.96 9.12 1.91
C GLU A 69 27.93 8.74 3.04
N ASN A 70 28.13 7.44 3.31
CA ASN A 70 29.01 6.96 4.39
C ASN A 70 30.26 6.22 3.90
N ILE A 71 30.67 6.38 2.63
CA ILE A 71 31.98 5.87 2.19
C ILE A 71 33.05 6.77 2.81
N PRO A 72 33.87 6.28 3.76
CA PRO A 72 35.05 7.03 4.16
C PRO A 72 35.95 7.12 2.94
N MET A 73 36.14 8.32 2.40
CA MET A 73 37.32 8.58 1.60
C MET A 73 38.51 8.22 2.47
N ASP A 74 39.35 7.34 1.94
CA ASP A 74 40.65 6.91 2.47
C ASP A 74 40.62 5.54 3.17
N THR A 75 40.83 4.47 2.40
CA THR A 75 42.05 3.64 2.52
C THR A 75 42.04 2.51 1.49
N GLU A 76 43.13 2.41 0.74
CA GLU A 76 43.50 1.30 -0.14
C GLU A 76 43.62 0.02 0.70
N ALA A 77 42.60 -0.84 0.68
CA ALA A 77 42.72 -2.21 1.15
C ALA A 77 41.86 -3.12 0.26
N ASP A 78 42.52 -4.11 -0.33
CA ASP A 78 41.99 -5.22 -1.13
C ASP A 78 40.47 -5.42 -0.99
N PHE A 79 39.71 -4.95 -1.99
CA PHE A 79 38.28 -5.24 -2.09
C PHE A 79 38.09 -6.75 -2.31
N PRO A 80 37.53 -7.49 -1.35
CA PRO A 80 37.04 -8.83 -1.64
C PRO A 80 35.91 -8.68 -2.65
N LEU A 81 35.82 -9.58 -3.63
CA LEU A 81 34.67 -9.70 -4.53
C LEU A 81 33.41 -10.00 -3.70
N MET A 82 32.78 -8.96 -3.16
CA MET A 82 31.46 -9.07 -2.55
C MET A 82 30.45 -9.11 -3.70
N GLU A 83 30.23 -10.32 -4.21
CA GLU A 83 29.06 -10.65 -4.98
C GLU A 83 27.83 -10.43 -4.11
N THR A 84 27.19 -9.28 -4.26
CA THR A 84 25.78 -9.18 -4.69
C THR A 84 25.34 -7.71 -4.63
N VAL A 85 25.50 -7.04 -5.76
CA VAL A 85 24.93 -5.71 -6.01
C VAL A 85 23.41 -5.86 -6.12
N HIS A 86 22.68 -5.71 -5.01
CA HIS A 86 21.23 -5.61 -5.04
C HIS A 86 20.85 -4.13 -5.10
N GLY A 87 20.39 -3.67 -6.27
CA GLY A 87 20.03 -2.27 -6.50
C GLY A 87 18.85 -1.75 -5.65
N PRO A 88 18.62 -0.43 -5.64
CA PRO A 88 17.60 0.21 -4.80
C PRO A 88 16.19 -0.32 -5.08
N THR A 89 15.43 -0.63 -4.02
CA THR A 89 14.04 -1.10 -4.16
C THR A 89 13.10 0.06 -4.47
N ILE A 90 12.73 0.20 -5.75
CA ILE A 90 11.78 1.22 -6.22
C ILE A 90 10.36 0.82 -5.80
N PRO A 91 9.59 1.69 -5.12
CA PRO A 91 8.20 1.41 -4.81
C PRO A 91 7.38 1.17 -6.07
N THR A 92 6.59 0.09 -6.08
CA THR A 92 5.67 -0.23 -7.17
C THR A 92 4.27 0.23 -6.81
N LYS A 93 3.58 0.90 -7.72
CA LYS A 93 2.17 1.27 -7.54
C LYS A 93 1.28 0.05 -7.73
N LEU A 94 0.39 -0.20 -6.76
CA LEU A 94 -0.59 -1.27 -6.81
C LEU A 94 -1.96 -0.73 -6.41
N THR A 95 -2.98 -1.05 -7.20
CA THR A 95 -4.37 -0.75 -6.87
C THR A 95 -4.95 -1.88 -6.03
N ILE A 96 -5.42 -1.58 -4.83
CA ILE A 96 -6.07 -2.53 -3.95
C ILE A 96 -7.56 -2.22 -3.87
N VAL A 97 -8.38 -3.20 -4.23
CA VAL A 97 -9.83 -3.13 -4.12
C VAL A 97 -10.24 -3.66 -2.75
N HIS A 98 -10.88 -2.80 -1.96
CA HIS A 98 -11.40 -3.09 -0.64
C HIS A 98 -12.92 -2.86 -0.61
N SER A 99 -13.59 -3.41 0.40
CA SER A 99 -15.05 -3.32 0.55
C SER A 99 -15.55 -1.87 0.70
N THR A 100 -14.67 -0.93 1.07
CA THR A 100 -14.97 0.50 1.25
C THR A 100 -14.56 1.40 0.08
N GLY A 101 -13.91 0.84 -0.94
CA GLY A 101 -13.41 1.59 -2.10
C GLY A 101 -12.13 1.01 -2.70
N MET A 102 -11.57 1.73 -3.66
CA MET A 102 -10.30 1.42 -4.32
C MET A 102 -9.20 2.34 -3.79
N PHE A 103 -8.03 1.75 -3.52
CA PHE A 103 -6.90 2.44 -2.92
C PHE A 103 -5.65 2.21 -3.76
N LEU A 104 -4.97 3.29 -4.11
CA LEU A 104 -3.63 3.21 -4.70
C LEU A 104 -2.62 3.15 -3.56
N HIS A 105 -1.65 2.25 -3.64
CA HIS A 105 -0.57 2.15 -2.66
C HIS A 105 0.79 1.99 -3.32
N ASN A 106 1.81 2.53 -2.67
CA ASN A 106 3.21 2.27 -2.96
C ASN A 106 3.65 1.02 -2.20
N ILE A 107 4.03 -0.03 -2.92
CA ILE A 107 4.45 -1.32 -2.38
C ILE A 107 5.96 -1.48 -2.51
N ILE A 108 6.63 -1.88 -1.43
CA ILE A 108 8.00 -2.39 -1.48
C ILE A 108 7.97 -3.89 -1.21
N TRP A 109 8.55 -4.65 -2.13
CA TRP A 109 8.62 -6.10 -2.06
C TRP A 109 9.74 -6.55 -1.13
N CYS A 110 9.53 -7.66 -0.44
CA CYS A 110 10.56 -8.31 0.35
C CYS A 110 11.53 -9.07 -0.57
N SER A 111 12.83 -8.98 -0.27
CA SER A 111 13.91 -9.66 -1.01
C SER A 111 14.77 -10.55 -0.09
N CYS A 112 14.20 -11.06 1.00
CA CYS A 112 14.92 -11.96 1.92
C CYS A 112 15.41 -13.24 1.20
N PRO A 113 16.66 -13.66 1.40
CA PRO A 113 17.15 -14.91 0.86
C PRO A 113 16.41 -16.10 1.50
N GLY A 114 16.02 -17.08 0.69
CA GLY A 114 15.41 -18.34 1.16
C GLY A 114 13.92 -18.28 1.49
N VAL A 115 13.26 -17.13 1.28
CA VAL A 115 11.79 -16.99 1.38
C VAL A 115 11.22 -16.81 -0.02
N ASP A 116 9.95 -17.19 -0.24
CA ASP A 116 9.25 -16.98 -1.50
C ASP A 116 9.38 -15.52 -2.02
N CYS A 117 10.31 -15.29 -2.94
CA CYS A 117 10.53 -13.98 -3.56
C CYS A 117 9.44 -13.61 -4.58
N GLN A 118 8.54 -14.53 -4.90
CA GLN A 118 7.46 -14.29 -5.84
C GLN A 118 6.44 -13.29 -5.25
N GLN A 119 6.27 -12.18 -5.95
CA GLN A 119 5.41 -11.06 -5.52
C GLN A 119 3.97 -11.49 -5.22
N TYR A 120 3.37 -12.37 -6.04
CA TYR A 120 2.00 -12.83 -5.82
C TYR A 120 1.85 -13.65 -4.52
N LEU A 121 2.87 -14.42 -4.12
CA LEU A 121 2.87 -15.14 -2.85
C LEU A 121 2.97 -14.19 -1.66
N GLN A 122 3.74 -13.09 -1.79
CA GLN A 122 3.82 -12.06 -0.77
C GLN A 122 2.47 -11.35 -0.57
N LEU A 123 1.72 -11.09 -1.65
CA LEU A 123 0.35 -10.56 -1.57
C LEU A 123 -0.58 -11.54 -0.85
N LEU A 124 -0.55 -12.83 -1.20
CA LEU A 124 -1.39 -13.83 -0.56
C LEU A 124 -1.10 -13.96 0.95
N LYS A 125 0.19 -13.91 1.34
CA LYS A 125 0.60 -13.86 2.76
C LYS A 125 0.07 -12.60 3.46
N ALA A 126 -0.01 -11.48 2.74
CA ALA A 126 -0.61 -10.23 3.21
C ALA A 126 -2.15 -10.19 3.13
N LYS A 127 -2.82 -11.33 2.86
CA LYS A 127 -4.27 -11.43 2.66
C LYS A 127 -4.80 -10.56 1.52
N LEU A 128 -4.02 -10.48 0.44
CA LEU A 128 -4.39 -9.84 -0.81
C LEU A 128 -4.40 -10.88 -1.92
N PHE A 129 -5.52 -10.98 -2.63
CA PHE A 129 -5.69 -11.85 -3.78
C PHE A 129 -5.29 -11.10 -5.05
N PRO A 130 -4.25 -11.53 -5.77
CA PRO A 130 -3.83 -10.85 -6.99
C PRO A 130 -4.88 -11.02 -8.11
N ALA A 131 -5.14 -9.96 -8.88
CA ALA A 131 -6.00 -10.05 -10.06
C ALA A 131 -5.36 -10.89 -11.19
N SER A 132 -4.02 -10.90 -11.24
CA SER A 132 -3.20 -11.63 -12.20
C SER A 132 -1.91 -12.08 -11.54
N THR A 133 -1.38 -13.25 -11.91
CA THR A 133 -0.08 -13.75 -11.44
C THR A 133 1.08 -13.32 -12.33
N THR A 134 0.81 -12.76 -13.52
CA THR A 134 1.83 -12.32 -14.49
C THR A 134 2.10 -10.82 -14.43
N GLN A 135 1.06 -10.01 -14.23
CA GLN A 135 1.17 -8.56 -14.14
C GLN A 135 0.41 -8.03 -12.92
N LEU A 136 1.15 -7.74 -11.86
CA LEU A 136 0.60 -7.29 -10.58
C LEU A 136 0.34 -5.78 -10.58
N GLN A 137 -0.82 -5.40 -11.11
CA GLN A 137 -1.32 -4.01 -11.07
C GLN A 137 -2.48 -3.85 -10.09
N THR A 138 -3.25 -4.91 -9.88
CA THR A 138 -4.45 -4.91 -9.06
C THR A 138 -4.48 -6.11 -8.12
N ALA A 139 -4.90 -5.88 -6.89
CA ALA A 139 -5.20 -6.93 -5.92
C ALA A 139 -6.53 -6.65 -5.21
N PHE A 140 -7.15 -7.71 -4.70
CA PHE A 140 -8.41 -7.67 -3.98
C PHE A 140 -8.18 -8.11 -2.55
N THR A 141 -8.80 -7.43 -1.59
CA THR A 141 -8.87 -7.95 -0.22
C THR A 141 -9.81 -9.15 -0.14
N PHE A 142 -9.61 -10.05 0.82
CA PHE A 142 -10.59 -11.13 1.05
C PHE A 142 -11.96 -10.56 1.48
N ASP A 143 -11.98 -9.42 2.17
CA ASP A 143 -13.23 -8.76 2.59
C ASP A 143 -14.09 -8.34 1.39
N VAL A 144 -13.49 -7.79 0.32
CA VAL A 144 -14.26 -7.44 -0.88
C VAL A 144 -14.77 -8.67 -1.63
N LEU A 145 -13.99 -9.76 -1.64
CA LEU A 145 -14.41 -11.02 -2.24
C LEU A 145 -15.59 -11.63 -1.47
N ASN A 146 -15.54 -11.61 -0.13
CA ASN A 146 -16.64 -12.09 0.71
C ASN A 146 -17.90 -11.24 0.52
N HIS A 147 -17.77 -9.91 0.48
CA HIS A 147 -18.89 -9.01 0.25
C HIS A 147 -19.52 -9.23 -1.15
N PHE A 148 -18.70 -9.45 -2.19
CA PHE A 148 -19.21 -9.82 -3.50
C PHE A 148 -20.01 -11.12 -3.46
N LEU A 149 -19.48 -12.16 -2.80
CA LEU A 149 -20.18 -13.44 -2.70
C LEU A 149 -21.52 -13.31 -1.98
N SER A 150 -21.59 -12.53 -0.89
CA SER A 150 -22.86 -12.23 -0.20
C SER A 150 -23.85 -11.52 -1.13
N ASP A 151 -23.45 -10.43 -1.80
CA ASP A 151 -24.33 -9.67 -2.71
C ASP A 151 -24.77 -10.52 -3.92
N ALA A 152 -23.88 -11.36 -4.45
CA ALA A 152 -24.19 -12.25 -5.57
C ALA A 152 -25.20 -13.35 -5.18
N LEU A 153 -25.11 -13.88 -3.96
CA LEU A 153 -26.02 -14.93 -3.47
C LEU A 153 -27.38 -14.36 -3.04
N GLU A 154 -27.39 -13.24 -2.30
CA GLU A 154 -28.60 -12.66 -1.73
C GLU A 154 -29.36 -11.79 -2.75
N CYS A 155 -28.64 -10.96 -3.50
CA CYS A 155 -29.24 -9.96 -4.39
C CYS A 155 -29.08 -10.29 -5.88
N LYS A 156 -28.44 -11.41 -6.23
CA LYS A 156 -28.11 -11.79 -7.63
C LYS A 156 -27.34 -10.68 -8.36
N THR A 157 -26.56 -9.91 -7.61
CA THR A 157 -25.79 -8.79 -8.15
C THR A 157 -24.70 -9.33 -9.07
N SER A 158 -24.60 -8.75 -10.28
CA SER A 158 -23.50 -9.08 -11.19
C SER A 158 -22.18 -8.49 -10.67
N ALA A 159 -21.06 -9.06 -11.11
CA ALA A 159 -19.74 -8.55 -10.78
C ALA A 159 -19.56 -7.07 -11.22
N SER A 160 -20.15 -6.66 -12.35
CA SER A 160 -20.07 -5.29 -12.85
C SER A 160 -20.80 -4.29 -11.94
N SER A 161 -22.05 -4.57 -11.57
CA SER A 161 -22.82 -3.69 -10.69
C SER A 161 -22.20 -3.58 -9.30
N PHE A 162 -21.64 -4.68 -8.79
CA PHE A 162 -20.90 -4.65 -7.53
C PHE A 162 -19.62 -3.82 -7.63
N PHE A 163 -18.88 -3.93 -8.73
CA PHE A 163 -17.68 -3.11 -8.96
C PHE A 163 -18.02 -1.62 -9.10
N GLU A 164 -19.08 -1.26 -9.82
CA GLU A 164 -19.57 0.12 -9.93
C GLU A 164 -19.96 0.71 -8.57
N LYS A 165 -20.60 -0.10 -7.69
CA LYS A 165 -20.89 0.27 -6.29
C LYS A 165 -19.61 0.63 -5.54
N ILE A 166 -18.54 -0.16 -5.69
CA ILE A 166 -17.23 0.14 -5.07
C ILE A 166 -16.59 1.41 -5.66
N CYS A 167 -16.65 1.59 -6.97
CA CYS A 167 -16.15 2.80 -7.64
C CYS A 167 -16.87 4.05 -7.14
N SER A 168 -18.20 4.00 -7.01
CA SER A 168 -18.99 5.09 -6.43
C SER A 168 -18.53 5.40 -5.00
N MET A 169 -18.30 4.40 -4.15
CA MET A 169 -17.79 4.63 -2.80
C MET A 169 -16.42 5.32 -2.76
N THR A 170 -15.60 5.11 -3.80
CA THR A 170 -14.27 5.75 -3.94
C THR A 170 -14.40 7.21 -4.35
N ASN A 171 -15.33 7.51 -5.28
CA ASN A 171 -15.57 8.84 -5.84
C ASN A 171 -16.60 9.68 -5.07
N ASN A 172 -17.04 9.28 -3.88
CA ASN A 172 -18.07 10.00 -3.10
C ASN A 172 -17.61 11.35 -2.50
N CYS A 173 -16.70 12.05 -3.17
CA CYS A 173 -16.55 13.50 -3.03
C CYS A 173 -16.99 14.13 -4.35
N PHE A 174 -18.26 14.57 -4.35
CA PHE A 174 -19.03 15.28 -5.38
C PHE A 174 -19.74 14.41 -6.45
N PRO A 175 -21.08 14.43 -6.51
CA PRO A 175 -21.77 14.05 -7.75
C PRO A 175 -21.39 15.07 -8.83
N VAL A 176 -21.09 14.58 -10.03
CA VAL A 176 -20.89 15.39 -11.24
C VAL A 176 -22.18 16.13 -11.59
#